data_AF-A0A3M7TME5-F1
#
_entry.id   AF-A0A3M7TME5-F1
#
_cell.length_a   1.000
_cell.length_b   1.000
_cell.length_c   1.000
_cell.angle_alpha   90.00
_cell.angle_beta   90.00
_cell.angle_gamma   90.00
#
_symmetry.space_group_name_H-M   'P 1'
#
loop_
_entity.id
_entity.type
_entity.pdbx_description
1 polymer ?
#
loop_
_entity_poly.entity_id
_entity_poly.type
_entity_poly.pdbx_seq_one_letter_code
_entity_poly.pdbx_strand_id
1 'polypeptide(L)'
;MQVQTHVDIHSEWGIVAARQAGRKLAREIGFGSVDQARVTTAISELARNIYLYANKGQIYIEEVTSSGKRGIKIIAADEGPGIKDIRRVMEDGYTTSGGLGAGLPGVKRLMDEFKIDSELDEGTTISAIKWLR
;
A
#
# COMPACT_ATOMS: atom_id res chain seq x y z
N MET A 1 21.39 -5.03 5.73
CA MET A 1 20.39 -4.25 6.48
C MET A 1 19.19 -4.09 5.57
N GLN A 2 18.00 -4.57 5.97
CA GLN A 2 16.77 -4.25 5.25
C GLN A 2 16.51 -2.75 5.44
N VAL A 3 16.41 -1.99 4.35
CA VAL A 3 16.02 -0.59 4.41
C VAL A 3 14.51 -0.59 4.71
N GLN A 4 14.16 -0.32 5.96
CA GLN A 4 12.78 -0.15 6.39
C GLN A 4 12.53 1.35 6.59
N THR A 5 11.68 1.92 5.73
CA THR A 5 11.15 3.28 5.92
C THR A 5 9.72 3.16 6.38
N HIS A 6 9.33 3.90 7.41
CA HIS A 6 7.93 4.05 7.79
C HIS A 6 7.51 5.52 7.66
N VAL A 7 6.24 5.74 7.34
CA VAL A 7 5.63 7.06 7.24
C VAL A 7 4.29 7.02 7.94
N ASP A 8 4.09 7.92 8.90
CA ASP A 8 2.81 8.11 9.57
C ASP A 8 1.80 8.78 8.64
N ILE A 9 0.58 8.27 8.64
CA ILE A 9 -0.53 8.75 7.82
C ILE A 9 -1.60 9.31 8.75
N HIS A 10 -1.58 10.63 8.91
CA HIS A 10 -2.59 11.39 9.65
C HIS A 10 -3.04 12.65 8.87
N SER A 11 -2.53 12.83 7.64
CA SER A 11 -2.84 13.95 6.75
C SER A 11 -2.47 13.60 5.31
N GLU A 12 -2.92 14.41 4.35
CA GLU A 12 -2.54 14.25 2.94
C GLU A 12 -1.03 14.40 2.71
N TRP A 13 -0.32 15.15 3.57
CA TRP A 13 1.14 15.24 3.51
C TRP A 13 1.83 13.89 3.77
N GLY A 14 1.26 13.06 4.64
CA GLY A 14 1.73 11.70 4.87
C GLY A 14 1.61 10.82 3.62
N ILE A 15 0.52 10.97 2.86
CA ILE A 15 0.32 10.28 1.57
C ILE A 15 1.43 10.68 0.58
N VAL A 16 1.73 11.98 0.49
CA VAL A 16 2.78 12.49 -0.40
C VAL A 16 4.16 11.96 0.03
N ALA A 17 4.46 11.98 1.32
CA ALA A 17 5.72 11.49 1.88
C ALA A 17 5.91 9.98 1.64
N ALA A 18 4.90 9.17 1.90
CA ALA A 18 4.94 7.73 1.64
C ALA A 18 5.17 7.43 0.15
N ARG A 19 4.50 8.15 -0.73
CA ARG A 19 4.67 8.03 -2.18
C ARG A 19 6.10 8.37 -2.62
N GLN A 20 6.68 9.44 -2.07
CA GLN A 20 8.06 9.85 -2.37
C GLN A 20 9.07 8.81 -1.88
N ALA A 21 8.90 8.30 -0.66
CA ALA A 21 9.75 7.26 -0.08
C ALA A 21 9.71 5.97 -0.93
N GLY A 22 8.51 5.52 -1.32
CA GLY A 22 8.35 4.34 -2.17
C GLY A 22 8.98 4.51 -3.55
N ARG A 23 8.82 5.70 -4.17
CA ARG A 23 9.48 5.99 -5.46
C ARG A 23 11.00 5.98 -5.34
N LYS A 24 11.55 6.54 -4.26
CA LYS A 24 12.98 6.57 -3.98
C LYS A 24 13.53 5.14 -3.88
N LEU A 25 12.92 4.29 -3.06
CA LEU A 25 13.34 2.91 -2.90
C LEU A 25 13.17 2.11 -4.20
N ALA A 26 12.07 2.28 -4.94
CA ALA A 26 11.84 1.61 -6.21
C ALA A 26 12.94 1.91 -7.23
N ARG A 27 13.36 3.17 -7.30
CA ARG A 27 14.50 3.57 -8.14
C ARG A 27 15.82 2.98 -7.64
N GLU A 28 16.08 2.97 -6.34
CA GLU A 28 17.30 2.43 -5.73
C GLU A 28 17.45 0.91 -5.96
N ILE A 29 16.35 0.17 -5.96
CA ILE A 29 16.34 -1.28 -6.21
C ILE A 29 16.47 -1.60 -7.71
N GLY A 30 16.15 -0.65 -8.60
CA GLY A 30 16.32 -0.77 -10.04
C GLY A 30 15.03 -0.95 -10.84
N PHE A 31 13.86 -0.64 -10.27
CA PHE A 31 12.59 -0.71 -11.00
C PHE A 31 12.56 0.29 -12.17
N GLY A 32 12.02 -0.14 -13.31
CA GLY A 32 11.70 0.75 -14.43
C GLY A 32 10.60 1.76 -14.08
N SER A 33 10.47 2.81 -14.87
CA SER A 33 9.51 3.91 -14.64
C SER A 33 8.05 3.45 -14.52
N VAL A 34 7.66 2.44 -15.30
CA VAL A 34 6.30 1.87 -15.26
C VAL A 34 6.01 1.21 -13.90
N ASP A 35 6.92 0.39 -13.40
CA ASP A 35 6.73 -0.28 -12.10
C ASP A 35 6.90 0.70 -10.93
N GLN A 36 7.76 1.71 -11.05
CA GLN A 36 7.78 2.83 -10.10
C GLN A 36 6.40 3.49 -10.00
N ALA A 37 5.75 3.78 -11.14
CA ALA A 37 4.41 4.35 -11.16
C ALA A 37 3.40 3.43 -10.46
N ARG A 38 3.41 2.12 -10.76
CA ARG A 38 2.54 1.12 -10.11
C ARG A 38 2.70 1.11 -8.59
N VAL A 39 3.93 1.03 -8.10
CA VAL A 39 4.24 1.06 -6.65
C VAL A 39 3.74 2.36 -6.02
N THR A 40 3.99 3.51 -6.64
CA THR A 40 3.55 4.80 -6.09
C THR A 40 2.03 4.98 -6.07
N THR A 41 1.32 4.42 -7.07
CA THR A 41 -0.14 4.41 -7.10
C THR A 41 -0.68 3.51 -6.00
N ALA A 42 -0.13 2.30 -5.84
CA ALA A 42 -0.50 1.39 -4.77
C ALA A 42 -0.35 2.02 -3.37
N ILE A 43 0.79 2.66 -3.11
CA ILE A 43 1.02 3.40 -1.85
C ILE A 43 -0.02 4.51 -1.65
N SER A 44 -0.37 5.25 -2.70
CA SER A 44 -1.33 6.35 -2.62
C SER A 44 -2.73 5.86 -2.24
N GLU A 45 -3.17 4.74 -2.81
CA GLU A 45 -4.47 4.12 -2.48
C GLU A 45 -4.49 3.59 -1.05
N LEU A 46 -3.43 2.89 -0.62
CA LEU A 46 -3.33 2.35 0.74
C LEU A 46 -3.28 3.46 1.80
N ALA A 47 -2.44 4.47 1.60
CA ALA A 47 -2.36 5.62 2.50
C ALA A 47 -3.67 6.43 2.54
N ARG A 48 -4.34 6.58 1.38
CA ARG A 48 -5.66 7.23 1.32
C ARG A 48 -6.70 6.45 2.11
N ASN A 49 -6.71 5.12 2.04
CA ASN A 49 -7.64 4.31 2.83
C ASN A 49 -7.42 4.49 4.33
N ILE A 50 -6.16 4.50 4.80
CA ILE A 50 -5.85 4.80 6.21
C ILE A 50 -6.41 6.18 6.59
N TYR A 51 -6.07 7.21 5.80
CA TYR A 51 -6.48 8.58 6.08
C TYR A 51 -8.00 8.75 6.15
N LEU A 52 -8.75 8.11 5.26
CA LEU A 52 -10.20 8.28 5.15
C LEU A 52 -11.01 7.42 6.12
N TYR A 53 -10.55 6.20 6.44
CA TYR A 53 -11.35 5.23 7.21
C TYR A 53 -10.83 4.98 8.62
N ALA A 54 -9.52 5.12 8.84
CA ALA A 54 -8.90 4.82 10.13
C ALA A 54 -8.38 6.07 10.86
N ASN A 55 -8.33 7.23 10.18
CA ASN A 55 -7.87 8.54 10.69
C ASN A 55 -6.36 8.61 11.00
N LYS A 56 -5.78 7.53 11.54
CA LYS A 56 -4.35 7.34 11.79
C LYS A 56 -3.90 5.95 11.36
N GLY A 57 -2.65 5.84 10.92
CA GLY A 57 -2.00 4.57 10.62
C GLY A 57 -0.64 4.81 9.98
N GLN A 58 -0.04 3.77 9.43
CA GLN A 58 1.35 3.79 8.98
C GLN A 58 1.53 3.04 7.67
N ILE A 59 2.43 3.57 6.82
CA ILE A 59 2.93 2.87 5.64
C ILE A 59 4.38 2.49 5.88
N TYR A 60 4.66 1.18 5.86
CA TYR A 60 6.00 0.62 5.85
C TYR A 60 6.39 0.26 4.42
N ILE A 61 7.65 0.55 4.09
CA ILE A 61 8.23 0.33 2.77
C ILE A 61 9.57 -0.36 3.00
N GLU A 62 9.67 -1.59 2.51
CA GLU A 62 10.84 -2.44 2.73
C GLU A 62 11.32 -3.10 1.43
N GLU A 63 12.63 -3.18 1.27
CA GLU A 63 13.24 -4.08 0.29
C GLU A 63 13.10 -5.52 0.77
N VAL A 64 12.55 -6.39 -0.08
CA VAL A 64 12.42 -7.82 0.18
C VAL A 64 13.22 -8.63 -0.82
N THR A 65 13.69 -9.80 -0.39
CA THR A 65 14.32 -10.78 -1.27
C THR A 65 13.67 -12.14 -1.04
N SER A 66 13.23 -12.80 -2.10
CA SER A 66 12.66 -14.15 -2.05
C SER A 66 13.08 -14.93 -3.28
N SER A 67 13.55 -16.17 -3.09
CA SER A 67 13.93 -17.08 -4.20
C SER A 67 14.90 -16.43 -5.21
N GLY A 68 15.86 -15.64 -4.72
CA GLY A 68 16.84 -14.93 -5.56
C GLY A 68 16.32 -13.68 -6.28
N LYS A 69 15.05 -13.31 -6.09
CA LYS A 69 14.45 -12.08 -6.64
C LYS A 69 14.37 -10.99 -5.57
N ARG A 70 14.71 -9.76 -5.95
CA ARG A 70 14.51 -8.56 -5.13
C ARG A 70 13.15 -7.94 -5.42
N GLY A 71 12.57 -7.23 -4.45
CA GLY A 71 11.29 -6.58 -4.59
C GLY A 71 11.07 -5.49 -3.55
N ILE A 72 9.92 -4.83 -3.64
CA ILE A 72 9.43 -3.89 -2.63
C ILE A 72 8.16 -4.46 -2.03
N LYS A 73 8.13 -4.53 -0.71
CA LYS A 73 6.92 -4.78 0.06
C LYS A 73 6.43 -3.49 0.71
N ILE A 74 5.15 -3.25 0.54
CA ILE A 74 4.40 -2.17 1.17
C ILE A 74 3.50 -2.80 2.22
N ILE A 75 3.52 -2.28 3.45
CA ILE A 75 2.60 -2.67 4.50
C ILE A 75 1.85 -1.44 4.95
N ALA A 76 0.53 -1.46 4.85
CA ALA A 76 -0.37 -0.45 5.37
C ALA A 76 -1.03 -1.01 6.63
N ALA A 77 -0.85 -0.35 7.76
CA ALA A 77 -1.38 -0.80 9.04
C ALA A 77 -2.09 0.35 9.75
N ASP A 78 -3.28 0.08 10.27
CA ASP A 78 -4.07 1.01 11.06
C ASP A 78 -4.78 0.31 12.21
N GLU A 79 -5.21 1.11 13.19
CA GLU A 79 -6.03 0.71 14.34
C GLU A 79 -7.46 1.28 14.18
N GLY A 80 -7.97 1.27 12.94
CA GLY A 80 -9.28 1.79 12.60
C GLY A 80 -10.42 0.83 12.94
N PRO A 81 -11.64 1.07 12.40
CA PRO A 81 -12.81 0.23 12.67
C PRO A 81 -12.75 -1.16 12.02
N GLY A 82 -11.72 -1.44 11.21
CA GLY A 82 -11.65 -2.65 10.40
C GLY A 82 -12.64 -2.68 9.23
N ILE A 83 -12.68 -3.81 8.51
CA ILE A 83 -13.47 -4.02 7.31
C ILE A 83 -14.46 -5.16 7.55
N LYS A 84 -15.75 -4.81 7.66
CA LYS A 84 -16.83 -5.78 7.93
C LYS A 84 -17.01 -6.85 6.84
N ASP A 85 -16.88 -6.47 5.58
CA ASP A 85 -17.03 -7.39 4.45
C ASP A 85 -15.87 -7.19 3.46
N ILE A 86 -14.80 -7.97 3.68
CA ILE A 86 -13.61 -7.94 2.83
C ILE A 86 -13.96 -8.28 1.38
N ARG A 87 -14.92 -9.18 1.14
CA ARG A 87 -15.28 -9.57 -0.24
C ARG A 87 -15.84 -8.38 -0.99
N ARG A 88 -16.75 -7.64 -0.35
CA ARG A 88 -17.38 -6.46 -0.94
C ARG A 88 -16.37 -5.36 -1.29
N VAL A 89 -15.41 -5.07 -0.41
CA VAL A 89 -14.40 -4.03 -0.71
C VAL A 89 -13.39 -4.44 -1.79
N MET A 90 -13.35 -5.73 -2.12
CA MET A 90 -12.51 -6.30 -3.17
C MET A 90 -13.25 -6.49 -4.50
N GLU A 91 -14.53 -6.13 -4.59
CA GLU A 91 -15.31 -6.17 -5.83
C GLU A 91 -14.82 -5.10 -6.83
N ASP A 92 -14.78 -5.46 -8.11
CA ASP A 92 -14.41 -4.52 -9.15
C ASP A 92 -15.43 -3.38 -9.27
N GLY A 93 -14.92 -2.15 -9.39
CA GLY A 93 -15.76 -0.95 -9.40
C GLY A 93 -16.12 -0.45 -8.00
N TYR A 94 -15.80 -1.18 -6.93
CA TYR A 94 -15.89 -0.65 -5.57
C TYR A 94 -14.84 0.45 -5.38
N THR A 95 -15.30 1.69 -5.41
CA THR A 95 -14.48 2.86 -5.08
C THR A 95 -14.85 3.30 -3.68
N THR A 96 -13.86 3.34 -2.80
CA THR A 96 -14.09 3.72 -1.41
C THR A 96 -14.27 5.24 -1.30
N SER A 97 -13.54 6.05 -2.09
CA SER A 97 -13.26 7.44 -1.72
C SER A 97 -13.63 8.55 -2.72
N GLY A 98 -14.51 8.31 -3.70
CA GLY A 98 -14.94 9.35 -4.66
C GLY A 98 -13.83 9.99 -5.51
N GLY A 99 -12.61 9.43 -5.47
CA GLY A 99 -11.48 9.82 -6.31
C GLY A 99 -11.38 8.96 -7.57
N LEU A 100 -10.51 9.33 -8.50
CA LEU A 100 -10.19 8.55 -9.71
C LEU A 100 -9.41 7.24 -9.44
N GLY A 101 -9.24 6.88 -8.16
CA GLY A 101 -8.45 5.75 -7.69
C GLY A 101 -9.16 4.41 -7.88
N ALA A 102 -8.40 3.38 -8.23
CA ALA A 102 -8.92 2.04 -8.48
C ALA A 102 -9.23 1.24 -7.19
N GLY A 103 -9.01 1.83 -6.00
CA GLY A 103 -9.25 1.21 -4.71
C GLY A 103 -8.34 0.01 -4.42
N LEU A 104 -8.71 -0.79 -3.42
CA LEU A 104 -8.01 -2.03 -3.07
C LEU A 104 -7.93 -3.05 -4.23
N PRO A 105 -8.97 -3.23 -5.08
CA PRO A 105 -8.86 -4.06 -6.28
C PRO A 105 -7.76 -3.54 -7.23
N GLY A 106 -7.63 -2.22 -7.35
CA GLY A 106 -6.56 -1.56 -8.07
C GLY A 106 -5.17 -1.91 -7.54
N VAL A 107 -4.98 -1.82 -6.22
CA VAL A 107 -3.71 -2.19 -5.57
C VAL A 107 -3.35 -3.64 -5.90
N LYS A 108 -4.31 -4.56 -5.78
CA LYS A 108 -4.12 -5.98 -6.09
C LYS A 108 -3.72 -6.23 -7.56
N ARG A 109 -4.18 -5.41 -8.51
CA ARG A 109 -3.78 -5.51 -9.94
C ARG A 109 -2.40 -4.91 -10.24
N LEU A 110 -2.01 -3.87 -9.50
CA LEU A 110 -0.74 -3.16 -9.73
C LEU A 110 0.46 -3.95 -9.16
N MET A 111 0.21 -4.68 -8.07
CA MET A 111 1.19 -5.45 -7.32
C MET A 111 1.16 -6.93 -7.73
N ASP A 112 2.21 -7.67 -7.41
CA ASP A 112 2.34 -9.08 -7.77
C ASP A 112 1.80 -9.99 -6.64
N GLU A 113 1.91 -9.54 -5.39
CA GLU A 113 1.29 -10.19 -4.23
C GLU A 113 0.46 -9.18 -3.44
N PHE A 114 -0.62 -9.66 -2.82
CA PHE A 114 -1.54 -8.85 -2.03
C PHE A 114 -2.20 -9.73 -0.95
N LYS A 115 -2.13 -9.27 0.31
CA LYS A 115 -2.82 -9.87 1.45
C LYS A 115 -3.49 -8.78 2.27
N ILE A 116 -4.69 -9.08 2.76
CA ILE A 116 -5.46 -8.22 3.65
C ILE A 116 -5.88 -9.03 4.86
N ASP A 117 -5.57 -8.51 6.04
CA ASP A 117 -6.00 -9.01 7.34
C ASP A 117 -6.72 -7.85 8.04
N SER A 118 -7.97 -8.03 8.43
CA SER A 118 -8.76 -6.97 9.07
C SER A 118 -9.70 -7.58 10.09
N GLU A 119 -9.78 -6.93 11.24
CA GLU A 119 -10.64 -7.33 12.35
C GLU A 119 -11.43 -6.11 12.83
N LEU A 120 -12.72 -6.33 13.12
CA LEU A 120 -13.62 -5.25 13.51
C LEU A 120 -13.15 -4.62 14.83
N ASP A 121 -13.12 -3.30 14.85
CA ASP A 121 -12.66 -2.49 16.00
C ASP A 121 -11.18 -2.70 16.41
N GLU A 122 -10.41 -3.52 15.68
CA GLU A 122 -8.97 -3.70 15.87
C GLU A 122 -8.12 -3.07 14.75
N GLY A 123 -8.69 -2.97 13.54
CA GLY A 123 -8.08 -2.26 12.42
C GLY A 123 -7.83 -3.13 11.19
N THR A 124 -6.91 -2.67 10.35
CA THR A 124 -6.60 -3.30 9.08
C THR A 124 -5.10 -3.32 8.82
N THR A 125 -4.60 -4.48 8.39
CA THR A 125 -3.25 -4.63 7.84
C THR A 125 -3.32 -5.16 6.41
N ILE A 126 -2.72 -4.43 5.48
CA ILE A 126 -2.59 -4.84 4.08
C ILE A 126 -1.11 -4.93 3.74
N SER A 127 -0.69 -6.05 3.15
CA SER A 127 0.64 -6.19 2.58
C SER A 127 0.57 -6.42 1.08
N ALA A 128 1.44 -5.74 0.33
CA ALA A 128 1.52 -5.90 -1.11
C ALA A 128 2.97 -5.90 -1.59
N ILE A 129 3.34 -6.81 -2.48
CA ILE A 129 4.72 -6.95 -2.96
C ILE A 129 4.78 -6.73 -4.48
N LYS A 130 5.79 -5.98 -4.93
CA LYS A 130 6.21 -5.89 -6.32
C LYS A 130 7.58 -6.50 -6.46
N TRP A 131 7.76 -7.43 -7.40
CA TRP A 131 9.03 -8.07 -7.68
C TRP A 131 9.73 -7.41 -8.86
N LEU A 132 11.04 -7.25 -8.74
CA LEU A 132 11.89 -6.88 -9.87
C LEU A 132 11.88 -8.03 -10.88
N ARG A 133 11.67 -7.71 -12.16
CA ARG A 133 11.59 -8.68 -13.25
C ARG A 133 12.95 -8.99 -13.85
#